data_AF-A0A329RGI1-F1
#
_entry.id   AF-A0A329RGI1-F1
#
_cell.length_a   1.000
_cell.length_b   1.000
_cell.length_c   1.000
_cell.angle_alpha   90.00
_cell.angle_beta   90.00
_cell.angle_gamma   90.00
#
_symmetry.space_group_name_H-M   'P 1'
#
loop_
_entity.id
_entity.type
_entity.pdbx_description
1 polymer ?
#
loop_
_entity_poly.entity_id
_entity_poly.type
_entity_poly.pdbx_seq_one_letter_code
_entity_poly.pdbx_strand_id
1 'polypeptide(L)'
;MAFPYPVNTRVTTRNVDKIQLERRRQELEHNALHKFAQGNQLQTLQNQSDANVASRRRMNHAAQLSAERMLEESHAQKLSERERAARERRQNEALAHALETSKKAQEQQERDVQRICEASEELRELETFLRTAYMNKERATQQLERETLVALDRQREAAIDQQMEYDRQRALVDMQNQELRKRVEAEQGKHVLQSQMLQRQELRREAQLEADFERLKIEQLMQQVEQEDAAELARREKARDQTREMIEQTHRERDRARQEQIEVVRREDEAIAEYQRRVQAREAGIKAASDVKKAQEDAMFRAVEAEIQAKMREEEEIERLRDELWEEELLQKKRAQEEERMAVKQQAKEDMMRSNEMQMLLKQELLARQRADEEAFNEMLKERFRSEERREMELAAFRRKQREQFVEEIARHRALKQEMVYAELQRERRERERQEQDENYRRQVVEAAKQRLLREHADVLQGYLPRALRPSSSSSSNGSIFR
;
A
#
# COMPACT_ATOMS: atom_id res chain seq x y z
N MET A 1 74.06 -33.46 -99.62
CA MET A 1 75.19 -32.93 -100.41
C MET A 1 74.68 -32.53 -101.78
N ALA A 2 75.22 -31.47 -102.37
CA ALA A 2 75.01 -31.19 -103.79
C ALA A 2 75.74 -32.23 -104.65
N PHE A 3 75.14 -32.60 -105.78
CA PHE A 3 75.74 -33.53 -106.74
C PHE A 3 76.88 -32.87 -107.54
N PRO A 4 77.93 -33.63 -107.84
CA PRO A 4 78.63 -33.56 -109.11
C PRO A 4 78.33 -34.84 -109.90
N TYR A 5 77.33 -34.80 -110.80
CA TYR A 5 77.24 -35.76 -111.90
C TYR A 5 77.83 -35.15 -113.17
N PRO A 6 78.48 -35.96 -114.03
CA PRO A 6 79.73 -35.53 -114.63
C PRO A 6 79.51 -34.89 -116.00
N VAL A 7 80.27 -33.85 -116.28
CA VAL A 7 80.36 -33.30 -117.64
C VAL A 7 81.21 -34.25 -118.48
N ASN A 8 80.73 -34.61 -119.69
CA ASN A 8 81.40 -35.45 -120.70
C ASN A 8 81.39 -36.98 -120.52
N THR A 9 80.20 -37.60 -120.43
CA THR A 9 79.89 -38.85 -121.19
C THR A 9 78.38 -39.12 -121.21
N ARG A 10 77.82 -39.54 -122.36
CA ARG A 10 76.36 -39.73 -122.51
C ARG A 10 75.85 -40.90 -121.66
N VAL A 11 74.95 -40.61 -120.73
CA VAL A 11 74.21 -41.61 -119.94
C VAL A 11 73.13 -42.26 -120.82
N THR A 12 73.02 -43.59 -120.76
CA THR A 12 71.99 -44.37 -121.46
C THR A 12 70.90 -44.85 -120.50
N THR A 13 69.70 -45.14 -121.04
CA THR A 13 68.49 -45.48 -120.30
C THR A 13 68.68 -46.62 -119.28
N ARG A 14 69.37 -47.69 -119.68
CA ARG A 14 69.64 -48.87 -118.83
C ARG A 14 70.34 -48.54 -117.50
N ASN A 15 71.17 -47.50 -117.46
CA ASN A 15 71.84 -47.08 -116.23
C ASN A 15 70.88 -46.32 -115.29
N VAL A 16 69.92 -45.58 -115.84
CA VAL A 16 68.88 -44.89 -115.06
C VAL A 16 67.96 -45.90 -114.38
N ASP A 17 67.52 -46.94 -115.10
CA ASP A 17 66.66 -47.99 -114.55
C ASP A 17 67.34 -48.73 -113.39
N LYS A 18 68.64 -49.04 -113.51
CA LYS A 18 69.40 -49.68 -112.44
C LYS A 18 69.46 -48.81 -111.17
N ILE A 19 69.75 -47.50 -111.33
CA ILE A 19 69.79 -46.55 -110.21
C ILE A 19 68.40 -46.40 -109.56
N GLN A 20 67.31 -46.38 -110.35
CA GLN A 20 65.95 -46.36 -109.79
C GLN A 20 65.62 -47.63 -109.00
N LEU A 21 66.06 -48.80 -109.48
CA LEU A 21 65.80 -50.08 -108.81
C LEU A 21 66.59 -50.20 -107.49
N GLU A 22 67.84 -49.73 -107.46
CA GLU A 22 68.65 -49.62 -106.25
C GLU A 22 68.04 -48.63 -105.22
N ARG A 23 67.55 -47.47 -105.67
CA ARG A 23 66.83 -46.52 -104.80
C ARG A 23 65.57 -47.12 -104.20
N ARG A 24 64.72 -47.78 -105.01
CA ARG A 24 63.50 -48.45 -104.51
C ARG A 24 63.82 -49.51 -103.45
N ARG A 25 64.95 -50.22 -103.59
CA ARG A 25 65.41 -51.17 -102.58
C ARG A 25 65.81 -50.47 -101.28
N GLN A 26 66.60 -49.39 -101.36
CA GLN A 26 66.98 -48.60 -100.18
C GLN A 26 65.76 -47.94 -99.50
N GLU A 27 64.78 -47.47 -100.26
CA GLU A 27 63.51 -46.95 -99.76
C GLU A 27 62.71 -48.03 -99.01
N LEU A 28 62.67 -49.27 -99.52
CA LEU A 28 62.02 -50.39 -98.83
C LEU A 28 62.73 -50.74 -97.51
N GLU A 29 64.05 -50.79 -97.49
CA GLU A 29 64.85 -51.06 -96.29
C GLU A 29 64.69 -49.93 -95.25
N HIS A 30 64.74 -48.66 -95.68
CA HIS A 30 64.49 -47.50 -94.82
C HIS A 30 63.06 -47.48 -94.27
N ASN A 31 62.05 -47.80 -95.09
CA ASN A 31 60.65 -47.88 -94.67
C ASN A 31 60.42 -49.04 -93.67
N ALA A 32 61.14 -50.16 -93.80
CA ALA A 32 61.11 -51.24 -92.83
C ALA A 32 61.71 -50.82 -91.48
N LEU A 33 62.88 -50.16 -91.50
CA LEU A 33 63.52 -49.61 -90.30
C LEU A 33 62.67 -48.54 -89.62
N HIS A 34 62.05 -47.63 -90.39
CA HIS A 34 61.14 -46.62 -89.85
C HIS A 34 59.92 -47.24 -89.18
N LYS A 35 59.30 -48.27 -89.80
CA LYS A 35 58.18 -49.00 -89.18
C LYS A 35 58.61 -49.73 -87.90
N PHE A 36 59.80 -50.32 -87.88
CA PHE A 36 60.33 -50.97 -86.67
C PHE A 36 60.61 -49.96 -85.54
N ALA A 37 61.26 -48.83 -85.85
CA ALA A 37 61.53 -47.76 -84.89
C ALA A 37 60.22 -47.17 -84.33
N GLN A 38 59.24 -46.89 -85.20
CA GLN A 38 57.91 -46.42 -84.80
C GLN A 38 57.17 -47.44 -83.93
N GLY A 39 57.23 -48.73 -84.26
CA GLY A 39 56.64 -49.81 -83.46
C GLY A 39 57.27 -49.92 -82.07
N ASN A 40 58.61 -49.83 -81.99
CA ASN A 40 59.34 -49.84 -80.72
C ASN A 40 59.04 -48.58 -79.87
N GLN A 41 58.93 -47.41 -80.51
CA GLN A 41 58.51 -46.18 -79.83
C GLN A 41 57.09 -46.30 -79.26
N LEU A 42 56.13 -46.86 -80.01
CA LEU A 42 54.79 -47.13 -79.51
C LEU A 42 54.81 -48.14 -78.34
N GLN A 43 55.61 -49.20 -78.43
CA GLN A 43 55.74 -50.20 -77.37
C GLN A 43 56.36 -49.61 -76.09
N THR A 44 57.37 -48.74 -76.20
CA THR A 44 57.94 -48.05 -75.02
C THR A 44 56.94 -47.11 -74.35
N LEU A 45 56.13 -46.37 -75.12
CA LEU A 45 55.04 -45.55 -74.59
C LEU A 45 53.97 -46.41 -73.91
N GLN A 46 53.61 -47.56 -74.49
CA GLN A 46 52.67 -48.50 -73.88
C GLN A 46 53.20 -49.06 -72.56
N ASN A 47 54.45 -49.53 -72.52
CA ASN A 47 55.10 -50.02 -71.30
C ASN A 47 55.17 -48.95 -70.19
N GLN A 48 55.47 -47.70 -70.55
CA GLN A 48 55.41 -46.57 -69.62
C GLN A 48 53.98 -46.30 -69.12
N SER A 49 52.98 -46.43 -70.00
CA SER A 49 51.58 -46.28 -69.61
C SER A 49 51.13 -47.40 -68.66
N ASP A 50 51.55 -48.65 -68.87
CA ASP A 50 51.21 -49.79 -68.02
C ASP A 50 51.85 -49.69 -66.62
N ALA A 51 53.12 -49.25 -66.55
CA ALA A 51 53.78 -48.94 -65.28
C ALA A 51 53.03 -47.83 -64.51
N ASN A 52 52.57 -46.79 -65.23
CA ASN A 52 51.74 -45.73 -64.66
C ASN A 52 50.35 -46.21 -64.24
N VAL A 53 49.73 -47.16 -64.96
CA VAL A 53 48.45 -47.78 -64.57
C VAL A 53 48.59 -48.56 -63.26
N ALA A 54 49.67 -49.33 -63.09
CA ALA A 54 49.95 -50.03 -61.83
C ALA A 54 50.23 -49.08 -60.66
N SER A 55 50.84 -47.92 -60.92
CA SER A 55 50.99 -46.84 -59.92
C SER A 55 49.65 -46.20 -59.56
N ARG A 56 48.86 -45.78 -60.57
CA ARG A 56 47.53 -45.18 -60.40
C ARG A 56 46.55 -46.11 -59.69
N ARG A 57 46.54 -47.41 -59.99
CA ARG A 57 45.70 -48.39 -59.27
C ARG A 57 46.04 -48.46 -57.78
N ARG A 58 47.33 -48.48 -57.42
CA ARG A 58 47.78 -48.45 -56.02
C ARG A 58 47.40 -47.15 -55.33
N MET A 59 47.61 -46.00 -56.00
CA MET A 59 47.23 -44.69 -55.47
C MET A 59 45.72 -44.55 -55.27
N ASN A 60 44.90 -45.00 -56.25
CA ASN A 60 43.45 -44.98 -56.15
C ASN A 60 42.94 -45.91 -55.03
N HIS A 61 43.54 -47.10 -54.86
CA HIS A 61 43.17 -48.01 -53.78
C HIS A 61 43.57 -47.44 -52.40
N ALA A 62 44.75 -46.83 -52.28
CA ALA A 62 45.14 -46.11 -51.07
C ALA A 62 44.21 -44.92 -50.77
N ALA A 63 43.78 -44.19 -51.82
CA ALA A 63 42.80 -43.11 -51.70
C ALA A 63 41.43 -43.63 -51.22
N GLN A 64 40.95 -44.76 -51.76
CA GLN A 64 39.73 -45.44 -51.31
C GLN A 64 39.82 -45.83 -49.83
N LEU A 65 40.87 -46.56 -49.42
CA LEU A 65 41.07 -46.96 -48.03
C LEU A 65 41.20 -45.76 -47.07
N SER A 66 41.81 -44.65 -47.51
CA SER A 66 41.87 -43.42 -46.71
C SER A 66 40.52 -42.70 -46.63
N ALA A 67 39.72 -42.71 -47.69
CA ALA A 67 38.37 -42.14 -47.69
C ALA A 67 37.42 -42.97 -46.80
N GLU A 68 37.50 -44.30 -46.86
CA GLU A 68 36.77 -45.22 -45.99
C GLU A 68 37.10 -44.94 -44.52
N ARG A 69 38.39 -44.88 -44.15
CA ARG A 69 38.82 -44.52 -42.77
C ARG A 69 38.33 -43.15 -42.33
N MET A 70 38.43 -42.11 -43.18
CA MET A 70 37.92 -40.78 -42.85
C MET A 70 36.40 -40.78 -42.63
N LEU A 71 35.64 -41.58 -43.38
CA LEU A 71 34.20 -41.75 -43.18
C LEU A 71 33.91 -42.48 -41.86
N GLU A 72 34.61 -43.59 -41.57
CA GLU A 72 34.50 -44.35 -40.32
C GLU A 72 34.84 -43.47 -39.10
N GLU A 73 35.95 -42.73 -39.13
CA GLU A 73 36.35 -41.78 -38.09
C GLU A 73 35.30 -40.69 -37.90
N SER A 74 34.79 -40.09 -38.98
CA SER A 74 33.73 -39.07 -38.89
C SER A 74 32.42 -39.63 -38.32
N HIS A 75 32.13 -40.91 -38.57
CA HIS A 75 30.95 -41.59 -38.03
C HIS A 75 31.12 -41.90 -36.54
N ALA A 76 32.29 -42.39 -36.14
CA ALA A 76 32.65 -42.63 -34.75
C ALA A 76 32.65 -41.32 -33.92
N GLN A 77 33.17 -40.22 -34.48
CA GLN A 77 33.09 -38.89 -33.88
C GLN A 77 31.64 -38.46 -33.67
N LYS A 78 30.79 -38.51 -34.71
CA LYS A 78 29.35 -38.17 -34.61
C LYS A 78 28.60 -39.03 -33.59
N LEU A 79 28.94 -40.31 -33.44
CA LEU A 79 28.38 -41.16 -32.39
C LEU A 79 28.84 -40.71 -31.00
N SER A 80 30.14 -40.46 -30.79
CA SER A 80 30.65 -39.96 -29.51
C SER A 80 30.06 -38.60 -29.14
N GLU A 81 29.90 -37.69 -30.10
CA GLU A 81 29.22 -36.40 -29.92
C GLU A 81 27.75 -36.57 -29.53
N ARG A 82 27.01 -37.46 -30.18
CA ARG A 82 25.62 -37.78 -29.81
C ARG A 82 25.53 -38.34 -28.40
N GLU A 83 26.45 -39.22 -27.99
CA GLU A 83 26.49 -39.78 -26.64
C GLU A 83 26.92 -38.75 -25.57
N ARG A 84 27.80 -37.81 -25.91
CA ARG A 84 28.14 -36.68 -25.04
C ARG A 84 26.93 -35.76 -24.86
N ALA A 85 26.35 -35.29 -25.97
CA ALA A 85 25.15 -34.45 -25.96
C ALA A 85 23.95 -35.12 -25.26
N ALA A 86 23.77 -36.44 -25.39
CA ALA A 86 22.73 -37.16 -24.65
C ALA A 86 23.00 -37.23 -23.14
N ARG A 87 24.26 -37.35 -22.72
CA ARG A 87 24.65 -37.29 -21.30
C ARG A 87 24.49 -35.89 -20.74
N GLU A 88 24.95 -34.87 -21.47
CA GLU A 88 24.80 -33.45 -21.10
C GLU A 88 23.32 -33.07 -20.96
N ARG A 89 22.45 -33.48 -21.90
CA ARG A 89 21.00 -33.28 -21.79
C ARG A 89 20.42 -33.91 -20.52
N ARG A 90 20.72 -35.18 -20.25
CA ARG A 90 20.26 -35.87 -19.03
C ARG A 90 20.76 -35.20 -17.74
N GLN A 91 22.00 -34.70 -17.74
CA GLN A 91 22.55 -33.95 -16.60
C GLN A 91 21.85 -32.61 -16.43
N ASN A 92 21.62 -31.87 -17.52
CA ASN A 92 20.91 -30.59 -17.51
C ASN A 92 19.43 -30.76 -17.10
N GLU A 93 18.75 -31.82 -17.56
CA GLU A 93 17.39 -32.19 -17.15
C GLU A 93 17.33 -32.52 -15.65
N ALA A 94 18.27 -33.32 -15.14
CA ALA A 94 18.35 -33.65 -13.71
C ALA A 94 18.66 -32.42 -12.85
N LEU A 95 19.57 -31.54 -13.29
CA LEU A 95 19.88 -30.27 -12.63
C LEU A 95 18.69 -29.31 -12.65
N ALA A 96 18.00 -29.17 -13.79
CA ALA A 96 16.80 -28.35 -13.92
C ALA A 96 15.70 -28.84 -12.97
N HIS A 97 15.45 -30.15 -12.93
CA HIS A 97 14.48 -30.74 -11.99
C HIS A 97 14.89 -30.50 -10.53
N ALA A 98 16.16 -30.67 -10.16
CA ALA A 98 16.65 -30.41 -8.80
C ALA A 98 16.51 -28.93 -8.40
N LEU A 99 16.81 -28.01 -9.32
CA LEU A 99 16.61 -26.56 -9.12
C LEU A 99 15.13 -26.20 -9.01
N GLU A 100 14.25 -26.82 -9.82
CA GLU A 100 12.81 -26.65 -9.69
C GLU A 100 12.28 -27.17 -8.35
N THR A 101 12.70 -28.36 -7.89
CA THR A 101 12.27 -28.88 -6.58
C THR A 101 12.76 -27.99 -5.44
N SER A 102 13.99 -27.47 -5.52
CA SER A 102 14.54 -26.53 -4.54
C SER A 102 13.74 -25.22 -4.51
N LYS A 103 13.44 -24.64 -5.68
CA LYS A 103 12.60 -23.44 -5.79
C LYS A 103 11.18 -23.67 -5.28
N LYS A 104 10.53 -24.78 -5.65
CA LYS A 104 9.19 -25.13 -5.16
C LYS A 104 9.17 -25.29 -3.63
N ALA A 105 10.21 -25.86 -3.04
CA ALA A 105 10.36 -25.97 -1.58
C ALA A 105 10.59 -24.59 -0.92
N GLN A 106 11.40 -23.71 -1.53
CA GLN A 106 11.59 -22.33 -1.06
C GLN A 106 10.30 -21.52 -1.14
N GLU A 107 9.57 -21.56 -2.27
CA GLU A 107 8.27 -20.91 -2.42
C GLU A 107 7.22 -21.44 -1.43
N GLN A 108 7.25 -22.74 -1.11
CA GLN A 108 6.39 -23.32 -0.07
C GLN A 108 6.75 -22.77 1.31
N GLN A 109 8.04 -22.77 1.68
CA GLN A 109 8.51 -22.20 2.94
C GLN A 109 8.18 -20.71 3.07
N GLU A 110 8.35 -19.92 2.01
CA GLU A 110 8.01 -18.50 1.99
C GLU A 110 6.50 -18.27 2.14
N ARG A 111 5.65 -19.05 1.45
CA ARG A 111 4.18 -18.99 1.58
C ARG A 111 3.70 -19.44 2.96
N ASP A 112 4.32 -20.46 3.55
CA ASP A 112 4.01 -20.92 4.91
C ASP A 112 4.44 -19.86 5.94
N VAL A 113 5.61 -19.24 5.79
CA VAL A 113 6.05 -18.09 6.60
C VAL A 113 5.08 -16.91 6.45
N GLN A 114 4.69 -16.54 5.23
CA GLN A 114 3.72 -15.48 4.97
C GLN A 114 2.38 -15.78 5.66
N ARG A 115 1.84 -16.98 5.47
CA ARG A 115 0.59 -17.44 6.10
C ARG A 115 0.68 -17.43 7.63
N ILE A 116 1.79 -17.86 8.22
CA ILE A 116 2.01 -17.80 9.67
C ILE A 116 2.03 -16.35 10.14
N CYS A 117 2.73 -15.46 9.43
CA CYS A 117 2.79 -14.03 9.78
C CYS A 117 1.41 -13.36 9.67
N GLU A 118 0.71 -13.54 8.54
CA GLU A 118 -0.63 -12.99 8.29
C GLU A 118 -1.68 -13.51 9.29
N ALA A 119 -1.58 -14.77 9.70
CA ALA A 119 -2.50 -15.37 10.68
C ALA A 119 -2.16 -14.99 12.13
N SER A 120 -0.94 -14.52 12.42
CA SER A 120 -0.53 -14.18 13.78
C SER A 120 -1.14 -12.87 14.28
N GLU A 121 -1.75 -12.93 15.46
CA GLU A 121 -2.39 -11.77 16.10
C GLU A 121 -1.32 -10.77 16.58
N GLU A 122 -0.20 -11.27 17.14
CA GLU A 122 0.91 -10.44 17.63
C GLU A 122 1.50 -9.49 16.57
N LEU A 123 1.63 -9.93 15.31
CA LEU A 123 2.17 -9.07 14.25
C LEU A 123 1.15 -8.03 13.79
N ARG A 124 -0.15 -8.37 13.77
CA ARG A 124 -1.23 -7.41 13.48
C ARG A 124 -1.30 -6.34 14.56
N GLU A 125 -1.21 -6.72 15.83
CA GLU A 125 -1.11 -5.77 16.94
C GLU A 125 0.11 -4.87 16.79
N LEU A 126 1.30 -5.45 16.52
CA LEU A 126 2.53 -4.70 16.28
C LEU A 126 2.38 -3.70 15.13
N GLU A 127 1.77 -4.10 14.00
CA GLU A 127 1.45 -3.20 12.90
C GLU A 127 0.54 -2.05 13.33
N THR A 128 -0.48 -2.28 14.16
CA THR A 128 -1.33 -1.19 14.65
C THR A 128 -0.58 -0.25 15.60
N PHE A 129 0.34 -0.77 16.43
CA PHE A 129 1.24 0.06 17.24
C PHE A 129 2.22 0.88 16.38
N LEU A 130 2.72 0.32 15.29
CA LEU A 130 3.56 1.02 14.32
C LEU A 130 2.78 2.12 13.60
N ARG A 131 1.58 1.82 13.09
CA ARG A 131 0.70 2.81 12.42
C ARG A 131 0.32 3.96 13.36
N THR A 132 -0.04 3.68 14.61
CA THR A 132 -0.34 4.73 15.61
C THR A 132 0.90 5.54 15.97
N ALA A 133 2.08 4.93 16.05
CA ALA A 133 3.35 5.66 16.23
C ALA A 133 3.68 6.57 15.03
N TYR A 134 3.42 6.14 13.78
CA TYR A 134 3.52 7.00 12.59
C TYR A 134 2.56 8.19 12.67
N MET A 135 1.28 7.97 12.99
CA MET A 135 0.30 9.05 13.16
C MET A 135 0.68 10.01 14.29
N ASN A 136 1.28 9.52 15.38
CA ASN A 136 1.76 10.37 16.47
C ASN A 136 3.00 11.19 16.06
N LYS A 137 3.90 10.64 15.25
CA LYS A 137 5.02 11.37 14.66
C LYS A 137 4.54 12.47 13.73
N GLU A 138 3.60 12.15 12.83
CA GLU A 138 3.00 13.12 11.91
C GLU A 138 2.25 14.24 12.66
N ARG A 139 1.48 13.88 13.70
CA ARG A 139 0.82 14.87 14.56
C ARG A 139 1.82 15.79 15.26
N ALA A 140 2.96 15.27 15.71
CA ALA A 140 4.01 16.08 16.32
C ALA A 140 4.67 17.03 15.31
N THR A 141 4.90 16.60 14.06
CA THR A 141 5.40 17.50 13.01
C THR A 141 4.36 18.56 12.63
N GLN A 142 3.09 18.20 12.48
CA GLN A 142 2.00 19.17 12.23
C GLN A 142 1.84 20.18 13.38
N GLN A 143 2.03 19.77 14.64
CA GLN A 143 2.02 20.68 15.79
C GLN A 143 3.19 21.67 15.73
N LEU A 144 4.40 21.20 15.44
CA LEU A 144 5.59 22.05 15.30
C LEU A 144 5.46 23.01 14.10
N GLU A 145 4.94 22.54 12.95
CA GLU A 145 4.60 23.39 11.81
C GLU A 145 3.59 24.47 12.20
N ARG A 146 2.50 24.11 12.89
CA ARG A 146 1.52 25.08 13.38
C ARG A 146 2.13 26.09 14.35
N GLU A 147 2.99 25.66 15.28
CA GLU A 147 3.68 26.55 16.21
C GLU A 147 4.62 27.53 15.48
N THR A 148 5.38 27.05 14.49
CA THR A 148 6.23 27.92 13.66
C THR A 148 5.43 28.91 12.82
N LEU A 149 4.30 28.51 12.23
CA LEU A 149 3.39 29.42 11.53
C LEU A 149 2.82 30.50 12.46
N VAL A 150 2.31 30.11 13.64
CA VAL A 150 1.81 31.05 14.65
C VAL A 150 2.91 31.99 15.15
N ALA A 151 4.16 31.53 15.26
CA ALA A 151 5.29 32.39 15.60
C ALA A 151 5.62 33.40 14.48
N LEU A 152 5.57 32.98 13.22
CA LEU A 152 5.76 33.86 12.06
C LEU A 152 4.65 34.89 11.91
N ASP A 153 3.39 34.51 12.11
CA ASP A 153 2.26 35.44 12.02
C ASP A 153 2.29 36.46 13.17
N ARG A 154 2.63 36.06 14.40
CA ARG A 154 2.90 37.01 15.50
C ARG A 154 4.04 37.98 15.19
N GLN A 155 5.10 37.54 14.51
CA GLN A 155 6.19 38.42 14.08
C GLN A 155 5.72 39.41 13.00
N ARG A 156 4.84 38.99 12.09
CA ARG A 156 4.23 39.87 11.07
C ARG A 156 3.29 40.89 11.69
N GLU A 157 2.40 40.48 12.60
CA GLU A 157 1.51 41.36 13.36
C GLU A 157 2.32 42.42 14.11
N ALA A 158 3.34 42.00 14.87
CA ALA A 158 4.22 42.92 15.59
C ALA A 158 4.98 43.91 14.68
N ALA A 159 5.36 43.49 13.46
CA ALA A 159 5.98 44.39 12.48
C ALA A 159 4.98 45.40 11.89
N ILE A 160 3.74 44.97 11.63
CA ILE A 160 2.65 45.85 11.17
C ILE A 160 2.31 46.87 12.26
N ASP A 161 2.18 46.45 13.53
CA ASP A 161 1.92 47.35 14.66
C ASP A 161 3.02 48.40 14.84
N GLN A 162 4.30 47.99 14.73
CA GLN A 162 5.44 48.91 14.75
C GLN A 162 5.38 49.93 13.60
N GLN A 163 5.01 49.50 12.39
CA GLN A 163 4.86 50.39 11.25
C GLN A 163 3.67 51.34 11.42
N MET A 164 2.54 50.88 11.95
CA MET A 164 1.37 51.72 12.24
C MET A 164 1.66 52.77 13.31
N GLU A 165 2.37 52.42 14.39
CA GLU A 165 2.79 53.42 15.40
C GLU A 165 3.82 54.40 14.83
N TYR A 166 4.75 53.96 13.97
CA TYR A 166 5.67 54.86 13.28
C TYR A 166 4.94 55.87 12.38
N ASP A 167 4.00 55.41 11.55
CA ASP A 167 3.20 56.28 10.69
C ASP A 167 2.28 57.20 11.50
N ARG A 168 1.74 56.73 12.65
CA ARG A 168 0.98 57.55 13.60
C ARG A 168 1.82 58.66 14.21
N GLN A 169 3.04 58.34 14.67
CA GLN A 169 3.98 59.33 15.22
C GLN A 169 4.39 60.35 14.15
N ARG A 170 4.69 59.89 12.94
CA ARG A 170 5.01 60.75 11.80
C ARG A 170 3.84 61.70 11.46
N ALA A 171 2.61 61.19 11.39
CA ALA A 171 1.44 62.02 11.13
C ALA A 171 1.21 63.08 12.21
N LEU A 172 1.46 62.77 13.49
CA LEU A 172 1.41 63.74 14.58
C LEU A 172 2.47 64.84 14.43
N VAL A 173 3.70 64.48 14.07
CA VAL A 173 4.78 65.45 13.78
C VAL A 173 4.45 66.32 12.57
N ASP A 174 3.92 65.74 11.49
CA ASP A 174 3.51 66.49 10.30
C ASP A 174 2.33 67.44 10.60
N MET A 175 1.37 67.04 11.44
CA MET A 175 0.30 67.92 11.93
C MET A 175 0.84 69.08 12.79
N GLN A 176 1.75 68.80 13.72
CA GLN A 176 2.42 69.85 14.51
C GLN A 176 3.21 70.82 13.61
N ASN A 177 3.92 70.30 12.61
CA ASN A 177 4.63 71.12 11.63
C ASN A 177 3.67 71.99 10.79
N GLN A 178 2.50 71.48 10.41
CA GLN A 178 1.46 72.27 9.73
C GLN A 178 0.87 73.36 10.63
N GLU A 179 0.64 73.08 11.91
CA GLU A 179 0.22 74.10 12.88
C GLU A 179 1.29 75.18 13.07
N LEU A 180 2.56 74.79 13.19
CA LEU A 180 3.68 75.73 13.28
C LEU A 180 3.78 76.61 12.04
N ARG A 181 3.62 76.05 10.82
CA ARG A 181 3.54 76.82 9.58
C ARG A 181 2.40 77.83 9.59
N LYS A 182 1.17 77.41 9.94
CA LYS A 182 0.01 78.31 10.07
C LYS A 182 0.23 79.42 11.09
N ARG A 183 0.92 79.14 12.21
CA ARG A 183 1.29 80.16 13.20
C ARG A 183 2.31 81.16 12.63
N VAL A 184 3.34 80.68 11.92
CA VAL A 184 4.33 81.55 11.24
C VAL A 184 3.67 82.42 10.17
N GLU A 185 2.80 81.85 9.33
CA GLU A 185 2.01 82.58 8.33
C GLU A 185 1.09 83.63 8.97
N ALA A 186 0.46 83.31 10.10
CA ALA A 186 -0.38 84.26 10.84
C ALA A 186 0.43 85.41 11.46
N GLU A 187 1.62 85.15 12.03
CA GLU A 187 2.52 86.21 12.51
C GLU A 187 3.06 87.08 11.37
N GLN A 188 3.43 86.49 10.23
CA GLN A 188 3.80 87.23 9.02
C GLN A 188 2.63 88.13 8.54
N GLY A 189 1.40 87.59 8.52
CA GLY A 189 0.20 88.35 8.20
C GLY A 189 -0.05 89.53 9.15
N LYS A 190 0.15 89.34 10.47
CA LYS A 190 0.10 90.43 11.46
C LYS A 190 1.13 91.51 11.18
N HIS A 191 2.39 91.14 10.88
CA HIS A 191 3.45 92.11 10.57
C HIS A 191 3.16 92.92 9.30
N VAL A 192 2.57 92.30 8.26
CA VAL A 192 2.11 93.01 7.06
C VAL A 192 0.99 93.99 7.41
N LEU A 193 -0.02 93.57 8.19
CA LEU A 193 -1.11 94.45 8.63
C LEU A 193 -0.62 95.61 9.51
N GLN A 194 0.35 95.37 10.40
CA GLN A 194 0.98 96.42 11.21
C GLN A 194 1.73 97.43 10.32
N SER A 195 2.47 96.95 9.32
CA SER A 195 3.16 97.81 8.34
C SER A 195 2.17 98.67 7.55
N GLN A 196 1.06 98.09 7.07
CA GLN A 196 -0.01 98.82 6.39
C GLN A 196 -0.70 99.85 7.30
N MET A 197 -0.88 99.53 8.59
CA MET A 197 -1.42 100.46 9.59
C MET A 197 -0.50 101.67 9.81
N LEU A 198 0.83 101.46 9.84
CA LEU A 198 1.82 102.53 9.93
C LEU A 198 1.80 103.41 8.68
N GLN A 199 1.88 102.80 7.49
CA GLN A 199 1.77 103.52 6.20
C GLN A 199 0.47 104.34 6.11
N ARG A 200 -0.66 103.80 6.60
CA ARG A 200 -1.94 104.54 6.64
C ARG A 200 -1.95 105.67 7.68
N GLN A 201 -1.16 105.59 8.75
CA GLN A 201 -0.96 106.71 9.68
C GLN A 201 -0.04 107.79 9.08
N GLU A 202 0.98 107.40 8.32
CA GLU A 202 1.85 108.31 7.58
C GLU A 202 1.05 109.09 6.52
N LEU A 203 0.32 108.39 5.65
CA LEU A 203 -0.61 109.01 4.68
C LEU A 203 -1.65 109.93 5.32
N ARG A 204 -2.12 109.61 6.54
CA ARG A 204 -3.02 110.50 7.29
C ARG A 204 -2.32 111.77 7.80
N ARG A 205 -1.05 111.68 8.20
CA ARG A 205 -0.26 112.86 8.59
C ARG A 205 0.05 113.73 7.39
N GLU A 206 0.40 113.13 6.25
CA GLU A 206 0.63 113.84 4.99
C GLU A 206 -0.65 114.58 4.56
N ALA A 207 -1.80 113.89 4.51
CA ALA A 207 -3.08 114.52 4.20
C ALA A 207 -3.52 115.60 5.22
N GLN A 208 -3.10 115.50 6.48
CA GLN A 208 -3.33 116.57 7.48
C GLN A 208 -2.47 117.81 7.20
N LEU A 209 -1.19 117.62 6.84
CA LEU A 209 -0.29 118.71 6.47
C LEU A 209 -0.75 119.39 5.17
N GLU A 210 -1.24 118.63 4.19
CA GLU A 210 -1.88 119.15 2.98
C GLU A 210 -3.15 119.93 3.32
N ALA A 211 -4.04 119.39 4.16
CA ALA A 211 -5.27 120.08 4.56
C ALA A 211 -5.01 121.38 5.35
N ASP A 212 -3.98 121.43 6.21
CA ASP A 212 -3.58 122.66 6.90
C ASP A 212 -2.98 123.69 5.92
N PHE A 213 -2.23 123.25 4.91
CA PHE A 213 -1.72 124.11 3.84
C PHE A 213 -2.86 124.65 2.95
N GLU A 214 -3.82 123.81 2.58
CA GLU A 214 -5.05 124.23 1.91
C GLU A 214 -5.86 125.20 2.76
N ARG A 215 -5.99 124.96 4.07
CA ARG A 215 -6.71 125.86 4.99
C ARG A 215 -6.06 127.25 5.02
N LEU A 216 -4.74 127.35 5.12
CA LEU A 216 -4.02 128.63 5.04
C LEU A 216 -4.23 129.33 3.69
N LYS A 217 -4.32 128.57 2.59
CA LYS A 217 -4.63 129.10 1.26
C LYS A 217 -6.10 129.54 1.11
N ILE A 218 -7.02 128.86 1.78
CA ILE A 218 -8.44 129.24 1.88
C ILE A 218 -8.61 130.48 2.77
N GLU A 219 -7.87 130.60 3.87
CA GLU A 219 -7.84 131.82 4.71
C GLU A 219 -7.34 133.03 3.90
N GLN A 220 -6.33 132.86 3.04
CA GLN A 220 -5.89 133.91 2.10
C GLN A 220 -6.96 134.26 1.05
N LEU A 221 -7.66 133.26 0.48
CA LEU A 221 -8.78 133.48 -0.42
C LEU A 221 -9.97 134.16 0.26
N MET A 222 -10.28 133.80 1.52
CA MET A 222 -11.32 134.46 2.32
C MET A 222 -11.00 135.94 2.51
N GLN A 223 -9.75 136.31 2.82
CA GLN A 223 -9.35 137.71 2.93
C GLN A 223 -9.44 138.47 1.59
N GLN A 224 -9.28 137.79 0.44
CA GLN A 224 -9.52 138.36 -0.88
C GLN A 224 -11.03 138.51 -1.14
N VAL A 225 -11.84 137.51 -0.79
CA VAL A 225 -13.30 137.55 -0.93
C VAL A 225 -13.92 138.61 -0.02
N GLU A 226 -13.45 138.82 1.21
CA GLU A 226 -13.92 139.92 2.07
C GLU A 226 -13.65 141.31 1.45
N GLN A 227 -12.53 141.45 0.72
CA GLN A 227 -12.21 142.67 -0.03
C GLN A 227 -13.08 142.83 -1.29
N GLU A 228 -13.39 141.73 -1.99
CA GLU A 228 -14.30 141.75 -3.15
C GLU A 228 -15.78 141.93 -2.74
N ASP A 229 -16.25 141.32 -1.66
CA ASP A 229 -17.60 141.45 -1.12
C ASP A 229 -17.87 142.85 -0.56
N ALA A 230 -16.85 143.51 0.03
CA ALA A 230 -16.94 144.93 0.36
C ALA A 230 -17.19 145.80 -0.90
N ALA A 231 -16.62 145.42 -2.04
CA ALA A 231 -16.88 146.06 -3.33
C ALA A 231 -18.19 145.58 -4.00
N GLU A 232 -18.68 144.38 -3.70
CA GLU A 232 -19.94 143.82 -4.19
C GLU A 232 -21.15 144.39 -3.45
N LEU A 233 -21.08 144.58 -2.13
CA LEU A 233 -22.09 145.28 -1.33
C LEU A 233 -22.36 146.69 -1.87
N ALA A 234 -21.30 147.45 -2.19
CA ALA A 234 -21.39 148.77 -2.82
C ALA A 234 -22.01 148.75 -4.25
N ARG A 235 -22.09 147.57 -4.89
CA ARG A 235 -22.82 147.34 -6.16
C ARG A 235 -24.25 146.81 -5.91
N ARG A 236 -24.47 145.97 -4.90
CA ARG A 236 -25.77 145.38 -4.56
C ARG A 236 -26.76 146.38 -3.98
N GLU A 237 -26.32 147.37 -3.22
CA GLU A 237 -27.21 148.47 -2.80
C GLU A 237 -27.84 149.14 -4.03
N LYS A 238 -27.09 149.30 -5.13
CA LYS A 238 -27.58 149.89 -6.38
C LYS A 238 -28.47 148.96 -7.22
N ALA A 239 -28.50 147.66 -6.92
CA ALA A 239 -29.28 146.65 -7.65
C ALA A 239 -30.54 146.18 -6.89
N ARG A 240 -30.56 146.30 -5.56
CA ARG A 240 -31.73 146.01 -4.72
C ARG A 240 -32.90 146.93 -5.00
N ASP A 241 -32.63 148.17 -5.41
CA ASP A 241 -33.66 149.13 -5.82
C ASP A 241 -34.36 148.72 -7.13
N GLN A 242 -33.78 147.81 -7.92
CA GLN A 242 -34.29 147.43 -9.26
C GLN A 242 -34.99 146.07 -9.31
N THR A 243 -34.72 145.16 -8.37
CA THR A 243 -35.26 143.78 -8.40
C THR A 243 -36.51 143.57 -7.55
N ARG A 244 -36.89 144.56 -6.73
CA ARG A 244 -38.06 144.50 -5.85
C ARG A 244 -39.40 144.47 -6.60
N GLU A 245 -39.41 144.78 -7.89
CA GLU A 245 -40.59 144.94 -8.72
C GLU A 245 -41.00 143.67 -9.50
N MET A 246 -40.20 142.58 -9.48
CA MET A 246 -40.36 141.46 -10.43
C MET A 246 -40.89 140.13 -9.87
N ILE A 247 -40.84 139.88 -8.55
CA ILE A 247 -40.95 138.51 -7.99
C ILE A 247 -42.38 138.03 -7.71
N GLU A 248 -43.38 138.92 -7.64
CA GLU A 248 -44.73 138.57 -7.12
C GLU A 248 -45.59 137.65 -8.00
N GLN A 249 -45.11 137.20 -9.18
CA GLN A 249 -46.00 136.70 -10.25
C GLN A 249 -45.99 135.17 -10.52
N THR A 250 -44.99 134.38 -10.11
CA THR A 250 -44.74 133.04 -10.72
C THR A 250 -45.10 131.79 -9.92
N HIS A 251 -45.55 131.90 -8.66
CA HIS A 251 -45.53 130.76 -7.72
C HIS A 251 -46.68 129.72 -7.76
N ARG A 252 -47.67 129.78 -8.67
CA ARG A 252 -49.01 129.19 -8.45
C ARG A 252 -49.37 127.84 -9.12
N GLU A 253 -48.50 127.18 -9.89
CA GLU A 253 -48.97 126.20 -10.91
C GLU A 253 -48.63 124.70 -10.74
N ARG A 254 -47.86 124.25 -9.73
CA ARG A 254 -47.02 123.01 -9.87
C ARG A 254 -47.48 121.67 -9.27
N ASP A 255 -48.57 121.57 -8.48
CA ASP A 255 -48.71 120.47 -7.49
C ASP A 255 -49.52 119.19 -7.86
N ARG A 256 -50.07 119.03 -9.07
CA ARG A 256 -51.20 118.08 -9.31
C ARG A 256 -50.92 116.63 -9.76
N ALA A 257 -49.68 116.19 -10.02
CA ALA A 257 -49.44 115.07 -10.95
C ALA A 257 -48.97 113.68 -10.40
N ARG A 258 -49.13 113.33 -9.11
CA ARG A 258 -48.27 112.28 -8.46
C ARG A 258 -48.91 110.93 -8.02
N GLN A 259 -50.18 110.60 -8.27
CA GLN A 259 -50.90 109.61 -7.40
C GLN A 259 -51.28 108.19 -7.93
N GLU A 260 -51.02 107.76 -9.17
CA GLU A 260 -51.83 106.68 -9.80
C GLU A 260 -51.24 105.22 -9.93
N GLN A 261 -50.01 104.89 -9.51
CA GLN A 261 -49.29 103.71 -10.07
C GLN A 261 -49.18 102.38 -9.25
N ILE A 262 -49.87 102.14 -8.13
CA ILE A 262 -49.38 101.17 -7.10
C ILE A 262 -50.00 99.73 -7.08
N GLU A 263 -51.16 99.43 -7.68
CA GLU A 263 -51.94 98.22 -7.25
C GLU A 263 -51.71 96.84 -7.94
N VAL A 264 -50.93 96.72 -9.02
CA VAL A 264 -51.04 95.55 -9.93
C VAL A 264 -50.37 94.23 -9.46
N VAL A 265 -49.38 94.26 -8.57
CA VAL A 265 -48.33 93.19 -8.46
C VAL A 265 -48.72 91.94 -7.64
N ARG A 266 -49.89 91.88 -7.00
CA ARG A 266 -50.10 91.04 -5.79
C ARG A 266 -50.78 89.66 -5.95
N ARG A 267 -50.80 89.01 -7.12
CA ARG A 267 -51.72 87.87 -7.39
C ARG A 267 -51.17 86.55 -7.99
N GLU A 268 -49.87 86.36 -8.24
CA GLU A 268 -49.40 85.24 -9.10
C GLU A 268 -48.76 84.01 -8.41
N ASP A 269 -48.49 84.02 -7.09
CA ASP A 269 -47.55 83.07 -6.47
C ASP A 269 -48.12 81.74 -5.87
N GLU A 270 -49.44 81.50 -5.84
CA GLU A 270 -50.02 80.42 -5.00
C GLU A 270 -50.17 79.02 -5.65
N ALA A 271 -49.82 78.82 -6.92
CA ALA A 271 -50.27 77.64 -7.70
C ALA A 271 -49.35 76.38 -7.72
N ILE A 272 -48.14 76.41 -7.13
CA ILE A 272 -47.08 75.42 -7.46
C ILE A 272 -46.96 74.23 -6.46
N ALA A 273 -47.71 74.22 -5.36
CA ALA A 273 -47.46 73.32 -4.22
C ALA A 273 -47.99 71.86 -4.34
N GLU A 274 -48.92 71.53 -5.24
CA GLU A 274 -49.71 70.29 -5.11
C GLU A 274 -49.11 69.02 -5.76
N TYR A 275 -48.10 69.13 -6.63
CA TYR A 275 -47.64 68.00 -7.47
C TYR A 275 -46.80 66.93 -6.73
N GLN A 276 -46.17 67.25 -5.61
CA GLN A 276 -45.22 66.35 -4.94
C GLN A 276 -45.84 65.15 -4.19
N ARG A 277 -47.17 65.10 -4.00
CA ARG A 277 -47.85 64.06 -3.18
C ARG A 277 -48.08 62.70 -3.88
N ARG A 278 -47.61 62.46 -5.11
CA ARG A 278 -48.02 61.29 -5.92
C ARG A 278 -46.99 60.17 -6.16
N VAL A 279 -45.72 60.29 -5.77
CA VAL A 279 -44.67 59.36 -6.26
C VAL A 279 -44.20 58.28 -5.26
N GLN A 280 -44.29 58.49 -3.94
CA GLN A 280 -43.73 57.55 -2.95
C GLN A 280 -44.61 56.34 -2.60
N ALA A 281 -45.64 56.04 -3.39
CA ALA A 281 -46.53 54.88 -3.23
C ALA A 281 -46.05 53.62 -3.99
N ARG A 282 -44.75 53.51 -4.34
CA ARG A 282 -44.25 52.47 -5.26
C ARG A 282 -43.13 51.55 -4.75
N GLU A 283 -42.58 51.76 -3.54
CA GLU A 283 -41.39 51.01 -3.06
C GLU A 283 -41.59 50.21 -1.76
N ALA A 284 -42.83 49.87 -1.40
CA ALA A 284 -43.15 49.00 -0.26
C ALA A 284 -43.21 47.49 -0.61
N GLY A 285 -42.82 47.09 -1.84
CA GLY A 285 -43.06 45.74 -2.38
C GLY A 285 -41.90 44.74 -2.31
N ILE A 286 -40.70 45.12 -1.82
CA ILE A 286 -39.47 44.30 -1.95
C ILE A 286 -38.86 43.95 -0.57
N LYS A 287 -39.68 43.36 0.31
CA LYS A 287 -39.19 42.53 1.43
C LYS A 287 -39.84 41.13 1.49
N ALA A 288 -40.40 40.68 0.36
CA ALA A 288 -40.76 39.28 0.09
C ALA A 288 -39.52 38.41 -0.23
N ALA A 289 -38.45 38.58 0.55
CA ALA A 289 -37.15 37.93 0.35
C ALA A 289 -36.53 37.46 1.69
N SER A 290 -37.39 37.09 2.65
CA SER A 290 -36.99 36.54 3.96
C SER A 290 -37.43 35.08 4.15
N ASP A 291 -37.87 34.40 3.09
CA ASP A 291 -38.27 32.99 3.08
C ASP A 291 -37.10 32.01 2.89
N VAL A 292 -35.86 32.50 2.88
CA VAL A 292 -34.62 31.70 2.81
C VAL A 292 -34.26 31.06 4.18
N LYS A 293 -35.10 31.25 5.21
CA LYS A 293 -34.96 30.61 6.54
C LYS A 293 -35.77 29.32 6.72
N LYS A 294 -36.19 28.66 5.63
CA LYS A 294 -36.89 27.36 5.60
C LYS A 294 -35.98 26.14 5.35
N ALA A 295 -34.69 26.22 5.68
CA ALA A 295 -33.71 25.20 5.25
C ALA A 295 -32.70 24.73 6.34
N GLN A 296 -32.98 24.97 7.63
CA GLN A 296 -32.08 24.58 8.73
C GLN A 296 -32.74 23.75 9.84
N GLU A 297 -34.02 23.40 9.71
CA GLU A 297 -34.76 22.61 10.72
C GLU A 297 -34.87 21.11 10.35
N ASP A 298 -34.62 20.74 9.09
CA ASP A 298 -34.60 19.34 8.59
C ASP A 298 -33.36 18.51 9.02
N ALA A 299 -32.60 18.99 10.01
CA ALA A 299 -31.42 18.29 10.56
C ALA A 299 -31.76 17.34 11.74
N MET A 300 -32.99 17.37 12.27
CA MET A 300 -33.44 16.56 13.42
C MET A 300 -33.82 15.11 13.08
N PHE A 301 -33.57 14.63 11.85
CA PHE A 301 -33.95 13.29 11.38
C PHE A 301 -32.82 12.23 11.43
N ARG A 302 -31.80 12.44 12.28
CA ARG A 302 -30.66 11.51 12.48
C ARG A 302 -30.50 11.01 13.92
N ALA A 303 -31.62 10.71 14.58
CA ALA A 303 -31.68 10.15 15.93
C ALA A 303 -32.45 8.82 16.00
N VAL A 304 -32.64 8.13 14.87
CA VAL A 304 -33.42 6.87 14.74
C VAL A 304 -32.52 5.62 14.61
N GLU A 305 -31.20 5.77 14.40
CA GLU A 305 -30.28 4.62 14.21
C GLU A 305 -29.72 4.04 15.52
N ALA A 306 -30.13 4.54 16.68
CA ALA A 306 -29.64 4.09 18.00
C ALA A 306 -30.57 3.06 18.70
N GLU A 307 -31.65 2.60 18.07
CA GLU A 307 -32.55 1.57 18.64
C GLU A 307 -32.00 0.12 18.60
N ILE A 308 -30.84 -0.12 17.97
CA ILE A 308 -30.46 -1.47 17.49
C ILE A 308 -29.51 -2.25 18.42
N GLN A 309 -28.76 -1.61 19.34
CA GLN A 309 -27.63 -2.29 20.03
C GLN A 309 -27.79 -2.53 21.54
N ALA A 310 -28.92 -2.17 22.17
CA ALA A 310 -29.15 -2.40 23.61
C ALA A 310 -30.10 -3.58 23.95
N LYS A 311 -30.78 -4.17 22.96
CA LYS A 311 -31.62 -5.38 23.09
C LYS A 311 -30.79 -6.68 23.24
N MET A 312 -29.60 -6.59 23.83
CA MET A 312 -28.62 -7.68 23.99
C MET A 312 -28.20 -7.87 25.46
N ARG A 313 -28.98 -7.32 26.42
CA ARG A 313 -28.72 -7.44 27.87
C ARG A 313 -29.93 -7.92 28.68
N GLU A 314 -30.99 -8.35 28.00
CA GLU A 314 -32.20 -8.93 28.61
C GLU A 314 -32.14 -10.48 28.65
N GLU A 315 -31.03 -11.10 28.20
CA GLU A 315 -30.88 -12.57 28.11
C GLU A 315 -30.04 -13.19 29.24
N GLU A 316 -29.35 -12.41 30.08
CA GLU A 316 -28.39 -12.94 31.09
C GLU A 316 -29.00 -13.22 32.48
N GLU A 317 -30.28 -12.90 32.73
CA GLU A 317 -30.89 -13.02 34.07
C GLU A 317 -31.76 -14.27 34.30
N ILE A 318 -31.99 -15.11 33.28
CA ILE A 318 -32.88 -16.28 33.37
C ILE A 318 -32.15 -17.58 33.80
N GLU A 319 -30.82 -17.65 33.71
CA GLU A 319 -30.06 -18.87 34.06
C GLU A 319 -29.82 -19.09 35.57
N ARG A 320 -30.10 -18.12 36.45
CA ARG A 320 -29.71 -18.17 37.87
C ARG A 320 -30.76 -18.73 38.85
N LEU A 321 -31.89 -19.25 38.37
CA LEU A 321 -33.01 -19.72 39.22
C LEU A 321 -33.38 -21.19 38.99
N ARG A 322 -32.41 -22.04 38.61
CA ARG A 322 -32.62 -23.47 38.34
C ARG A 322 -31.93 -24.43 39.31
N ASP A 323 -31.01 -23.95 40.14
CA ASP A 323 -30.08 -24.79 40.92
C ASP A 323 -30.48 -25.03 42.40
N GLU A 324 -31.56 -24.41 42.90
CA GLU A 324 -31.90 -24.44 44.34
C GLU A 324 -32.92 -25.55 44.75
N LEU A 325 -33.32 -26.45 43.86
CA LEU A 325 -34.42 -27.43 44.12
C LEU A 325 -34.00 -28.91 44.25
N TRP A 326 -32.70 -29.22 44.35
CA TRP A 326 -32.20 -30.61 44.28
C TRP A 326 -31.90 -31.28 45.65
N GLU A 327 -31.83 -30.51 46.75
CA GLU A 327 -31.17 -30.99 47.97
C GLU A 327 -32.05 -31.71 49.01
N GLU A 328 -33.38 -31.72 48.90
CA GLU A 328 -34.27 -32.20 49.99
C GLU A 328 -34.69 -33.70 49.97
N GLU A 329 -34.55 -34.45 48.86
CA GLU A 329 -35.18 -35.78 48.74
C GLU A 329 -34.45 -36.99 49.39
N LEU A 330 -33.20 -36.83 49.88
CA LEU A 330 -32.32 -37.98 50.13
C LEU A 330 -32.56 -38.76 51.46
N LEU A 331 -33.35 -38.24 52.40
CA LEU A 331 -33.20 -38.58 53.84
C LEU A 331 -34.12 -39.68 54.44
N GLN A 332 -35.06 -40.28 53.69
CA GLN A 332 -36.16 -41.10 54.28
C GLN A 332 -35.99 -42.64 54.35
N LYS A 333 -35.00 -43.27 53.70
CA LYS A 333 -35.14 -44.67 53.21
C LYS A 333 -34.60 -45.86 54.07
N LYS A 334 -34.34 -45.72 55.37
CA LYS A 334 -33.35 -46.60 56.08
C LYS A 334 -33.79 -47.45 57.33
N ARG A 335 -35.05 -47.89 57.50
CA ARG A 335 -35.58 -48.30 58.85
C ARG A 335 -36.36 -49.64 59.10
N ALA A 336 -36.36 -50.73 58.29
CA ALA A 336 -37.24 -51.90 58.59
C ALA A 336 -36.84 -53.31 58.05
N GLN A 337 -36.28 -54.29 58.84
CA GLN A 337 -35.89 -55.60 58.24
C GLN A 337 -35.62 -56.97 59.01
N GLU A 338 -35.96 -57.27 60.29
CA GLU A 338 -35.08 -58.24 61.06
C GLU A 338 -35.56 -59.61 61.69
N GLU A 339 -36.83 -60.06 61.69
CA GLU A 339 -37.36 -60.83 62.87
C GLU A 339 -37.52 -62.39 62.93
N GLU A 340 -37.56 -63.22 61.86
CA GLU A 340 -38.09 -64.63 61.95
C GLU A 340 -37.10 -65.80 62.29
N ARG A 341 -37.59 -66.89 63.00
CA ARG A 341 -37.31 -68.37 62.84
C ARG A 341 -37.65 -69.28 64.08
N MET A 342 -37.61 -70.64 63.94
CA MET A 342 -37.41 -71.77 64.93
C MET A 342 -38.59 -72.81 65.19
N ALA A 343 -38.45 -74.16 64.94
CA ALA A 343 -39.16 -75.36 65.58
C ALA A 343 -39.05 -76.81 64.90
N VAL A 344 -39.42 -77.94 65.62
CA VAL A 344 -39.94 -79.35 65.22
C VAL A 344 -39.03 -80.65 65.02
N LYS A 345 -39.43 -81.91 65.50
CA LYS A 345 -39.07 -83.37 65.05
C LYS A 345 -39.48 -84.63 65.98
N GLN A 346 -39.70 -85.89 65.46
CA GLN A 346 -39.50 -87.35 66.02
C GLN A 346 -40.64 -88.49 65.95
N GLN A 347 -40.35 -89.81 65.63
CA GLN A 347 -41.04 -91.17 65.96
C GLN A 347 -40.70 -92.44 65.04
N ALA A 348 -40.72 -93.76 65.50
CA ALA A 348 -40.88 -95.12 64.78
C ALA A 348 -40.11 -96.42 65.33
N LYS A 349 -40.47 -97.72 64.96
CA LYS A 349 -39.66 -99.03 64.78
C LYS A 349 -40.07 -100.41 65.49
N GLU A 350 -40.20 -101.59 64.79
CA GLU A 350 -39.91 -103.04 65.24
C GLU A 350 -40.15 -104.24 64.21
N ASP A 351 -40.94 -105.31 64.51
CA ASP A 351 -41.56 -106.36 63.61
C ASP A 351 -40.75 -107.38 62.71
N MET A 352 -39.56 -107.88 63.12
CA MET A 352 -38.53 -108.27 62.12
C MET A 352 -38.13 -109.77 61.84
N MET A 353 -38.28 -110.76 62.76
CA MET A 353 -37.22 -111.80 62.89
C MET A 353 -37.31 -113.18 62.17
N ARG A 354 -38.48 -113.83 61.99
CA ARG A 354 -38.54 -115.29 61.65
C ARG A 354 -38.49 -115.69 60.17
N SER A 355 -38.46 -114.73 59.23
CA SER A 355 -38.44 -114.97 57.77
C SER A 355 -37.09 -115.52 57.22
N ASN A 356 -36.35 -116.28 58.03
CA ASN A 356 -34.88 -116.28 57.99
C ASN A 356 -34.23 -117.63 57.62
N GLU A 357 -34.78 -118.79 58.03
CA GLU A 357 -34.03 -120.06 57.97
C GLU A 357 -34.22 -120.88 56.68
N MET A 358 -35.45 -121.17 56.23
CA MET A 358 -35.66 -121.73 54.88
C MET A 358 -35.16 -120.79 53.77
N GLN A 359 -35.11 -119.48 54.09
CA GLN A 359 -34.45 -118.48 53.27
C GLN A 359 -32.96 -118.82 53.06
N MET A 360 -32.27 -119.48 54.00
CA MET A 360 -30.82 -119.70 53.97
C MET A 360 -30.33 -120.76 52.98
N LEU A 361 -31.03 -121.89 52.79
CA LEU A 361 -30.59 -122.91 51.82
C LEU A 361 -30.91 -122.50 50.38
N LEU A 362 -32.09 -121.93 50.14
CA LEU A 362 -32.38 -121.32 48.83
C LEU A 362 -31.44 -120.13 48.57
N LYS A 363 -31.12 -119.32 49.60
CA LYS A 363 -30.03 -118.34 49.54
C LYS A 363 -28.70 -118.98 49.14
N GLN A 364 -28.34 -120.20 49.56
CA GLN A 364 -27.02 -120.76 49.24
C GLN A 364 -26.87 -121.16 47.77
N GLU A 365 -27.85 -121.83 47.16
CA GLU A 365 -27.80 -122.10 45.71
C GLU A 365 -28.04 -120.84 44.87
N LEU A 366 -28.94 -119.95 45.31
CA LEU A 366 -29.07 -118.63 44.71
C LEU A 366 -27.75 -117.85 44.83
N LEU A 367 -27.05 -117.88 45.97
CA LEU A 367 -25.74 -117.24 46.16
C LEU A 367 -24.66 -117.86 45.29
N ALA A 368 -24.73 -119.16 44.96
CA ALA A 368 -23.76 -119.78 44.06
C ALA A 368 -23.96 -119.33 42.61
N ARG A 369 -25.22 -119.30 42.12
CA ARG A 369 -25.55 -118.73 40.80
C ARG A 369 -25.33 -117.22 40.76
N GLN A 370 -25.81 -116.50 41.77
CA GLN A 370 -25.59 -115.06 41.93
C GLN A 370 -24.11 -114.76 41.98
N ARG A 371 -23.24 -115.54 42.65
CA ARG A 371 -21.79 -115.32 42.58
C ARG A 371 -21.21 -115.51 41.19
N ALA A 372 -21.64 -116.51 40.42
CA ALA A 372 -21.17 -116.70 39.05
C ALA A 372 -21.68 -115.59 38.10
N ASP A 373 -22.96 -115.21 38.24
CA ASP A 373 -23.57 -114.11 37.50
C ASP A 373 -22.99 -112.75 37.94
N GLU A 374 -22.68 -112.57 39.23
CA GLU A 374 -21.97 -111.42 39.81
C GLU A 374 -20.52 -111.39 39.35
N GLU A 375 -19.82 -112.52 39.22
CA GLU A 375 -18.45 -112.56 38.71
C GLU A 375 -18.41 -112.15 37.24
N ALA A 376 -19.29 -112.71 36.39
CA ALA A 376 -19.44 -112.31 35.00
C ALA A 376 -19.92 -110.84 34.85
N PHE A 377 -20.85 -110.41 35.69
CA PHE A 377 -21.33 -109.02 35.72
C PHE A 377 -20.26 -108.06 36.25
N ASN A 378 -19.45 -108.48 37.23
CA ASN A 378 -18.32 -107.72 37.76
C ASN A 378 -17.17 -107.66 36.75
N GLU A 379 -16.95 -108.68 35.93
CA GLU A 379 -15.97 -108.63 34.83
C GLU A 379 -16.43 -107.70 33.71
N MET A 380 -17.69 -107.83 33.28
CA MET A 380 -18.31 -106.89 32.33
C MET A 380 -18.33 -105.45 32.87
N LEU A 381 -18.60 -105.26 34.16
CA LEU A 381 -18.47 -103.96 34.84
C LEU A 381 -17.02 -103.50 34.90
N LYS A 382 -16.03 -104.35 35.20
CA LYS A 382 -14.61 -103.97 35.20
C LYS A 382 -14.15 -103.54 33.81
N GLU A 383 -14.58 -104.23 32.75
CA GLU A 383 -14.28 -103.81 31.38
C GLU A 383 -15.01 -102.53 30.99
N ARG A 384 -16.30 -102.42 31.36
CA ARG A 384 -17.09 -101.21 31.15
C ARG A 384 -16.48 -100.01 31.87
N PHE A 385 -16.17 -100.13 33.16
CA PHE A 385 -15.49 -99.10 33.95
C PHE A 385 -14.10 -98.79 33.38
N ARG A 386 -13.30 -99.77 32.94
CA ARG A 386 -12.04 -99.47 32.22
C ARG A 386 -12.27 -98.70 30.93
N SER A 387 -13.37 -98.95 30.21
CA SER A 387 -13.73 -98.21 28.99
C SER A 387 -14.28 -96.81 29.29
N GLU A 388 -15.02 -96.66 30.38
CA GLU A 388 -15.58 -95.40 30.88
C GLU A 388 -14.47 -94.54 31.49
N GLU A 389 -13.56 -95.08 32.31
CA GLU A 389 -12.34 -94.43 32.80
C GLU A 389 -11.44 -93.94 31.66
N ARG A 390 -11.23 -94.77 30.61
CA ARG A 390 -10.48 -94.33 29.42
C ARG A 390 -11.17 -93.15 28.73
N ARG A 391 -12.49 -93.23 28.50
CA ARG A 391 -13.28 -92.13 27.95
C ARG A 391 -13.29 -90.89 28.86
N GLU A 392 -13.33 -91.06 30.18
CA GLU A 392 -13.27 -89.96 31.14
C GLU A 392 -11.90 -89.31 31.16
N MET A 393 -10.81 -90.08 31.07
CA MET A 393 -9.46 -89.54 30.91
C MET A 393 -9.28 -88.82 29.57
N GLU A 394 -9.82 -89.35 28.48
CA GLU A 394 -9.85 -88.68 27.17
C GLU A 394 -10.68 -87.38 27.20
N LEU A 395 -11.88 -87.41 27.79
CA LEU A 395 -12.75 -86.23 27.97
C LEU A 395 -12.18 -85.23 28.98
N ALA A 396 -11.44 -85.67 30.00
CA ALA A 396 -10.73 -84.80 30.93
C ALA A 396 -9.52 -84.15 30.25
N ALA A 397 -8.75 -84.91 29.46
CA ALA A 397 -7.65 -84.38 28.64
C ALA A 397 -8.16 -83.40 27.58
N PHE A 398 -9.29 -83.70 26.93
CA PHE A 398 -9.95 -82.80 25.97
C PHE A 398 -10.42 -81.51 26.64
N ARG A 399 -11.09 -81.60 27.80
CA ARG A 399 -11.51 -80.43 28.59
C ARG A 399 -10.33 -79.62 29.13
N ARG A 400 -9.18 -80.25 29.44
CA ARG A 400 -7.93 -79.55 29.79
C ARG A 400 -7.38 -78.80 28.57
N LYS A 401 -7.21 -79.48 27.43
CA LYS A 401 -6.75 -78.87 26.17
C LYS A 401 -7.61 -77.69 25.72
N GLN A 402 -8.94 -77.80 25.79
CA GLN A 402 -9.85 -76.69 25.47
C GLN A 402 -9.69 -75.50 26.44
N ARG A 403 -9.47 -75.75 27.74
CA ARG A 403 -9.21 -74.69 28.72
C ARG A 403 -7.84 -74.04 28.48
N GLU A 404 -6.81 -74.82 28.17
CA GLU A 404 -5.47 -74.35 27.83
C GLU A 404 -5.52 -73.47 26.57
N GLN A 405 -6.18 -73.93 25.50
CA GLN A 405 -6.42 -73.16 24.27
C GLN A 405 -7.17 -71.86 24.53
N PHE A 406 -8.26 -71.89 25.30
CA PHE A 406 -9.02 -70.68 25.65
C PHE A 406 -8.21 -69.69 26.51
N VAL A 407 -7.37 -70.18 27.41
CA VAL A 407 -6.44 -69.35 28.21
C VAL A 407 -5.35 -68.75 27.31
N GLU A 408 -4.80 -69.51 26.37
CA GLU A 408 -3.87 -68.98 25.35
C GLU A 408 -4.53 -67.93 24.45
N GLU A 409 -5.76 -68.14 24.00
CA GLU A 409 -6.52 -67.18 23.19
C GLU A 409 -6.80 -65.89 23.97
N ILE A 410 -7.18 -65.98 25.25
CA ILE A 410 -7.31 -64.82 26.13
C ILE A 410 -5.96 -64.12 26.32
N ALA A 411 -4.87 -64.86 26.49
CA ALA A 411 -3.53 -64.29 26.63
C ALA A 411 -3.10 -63.56 25.34
N ARG A 412 -3.33 -64.14 24.16
CA ARG A 412 -3.10 -63.52 22.85
C ARG A 412 -3.96 -62.27 22.66
N HIS A 413 -5.26 -62.31 22.99
CA HIS A 413 -6.14 -61.14 22.93
C HIS A 413 -5.72 -60.04 23.92
N ARG A 414 -5.20 -60.38 25.10
CA ARG A 414 -4.65 -59.40 26.06
C ARG A 414 -3.34 -58.79 25.56
N ALA A 415 -2.43 -59.59 25.02
CA ALA A 415 -1.19 -59.12 24.42
C ALA A 415 -1.47 -58.17 23.25
N LEU A 416 -2.33 -58.57 22.29
CA LEU A 416 -2.76 -57.71 21.18
C LEU A 416 -3.40 -56.40 21.67
N LYS A 417 -4.23 -56.43 22.72
CA LYS A 417 -4.77 -55.19 23.32
C LYS A 417 -3.69 -54.30 23.94
N GLN A 418 -2.69 -54.88 24.60
CA GLN A 418 -1.55 -54.13 25.15
C GLN A 418 -0.68 -53.53 24.05
N GLU A 419 -0.41 -54.28 22.98
CA GLU A 419 0.31 -53.81 21.80
C GLU A 419 -0.44 -52.67 21.08
N MET A 420 -1.76 -52.79 20.92
CA MET A 420 -2.61 -51.74 20.35
C MET A 420 -2.57 -50.45 21.18
N VAL A 421 -2.80 -50.54 22.50
CA VAL A 421 -2.75 -49.37 23.40
C VAL A 421 -1.36 -48.74 23.43
N TYR A 422 -0.30 -49.56 23.40
CA TYR A 422 1.07 -49.06 23.32
C TYR A 422 1.35 -48.36 21.98
N ALA A 423 0.86 -48.91 20.86
CA ALA A 423 0.98 -48.30 19.55
C ALA A 423 0.18 -46.99 19.44
N GLU A 424 -1.00 -46.91 20.04
CA GLU A 424 -1.82 -45.69 20.13
C GLU A 424 -1.11 -44.62 20.97
N LEU A 425 -0.62 -44.94 22.16
CA LEU A 425 0.14 -44.02 23.00
C LEU A 425 1.42 -43.52 22.31
N GLN A 426 2.10 -44.37 21.53
CA GLN A 426 3.27 -43.98 20.74
C GLN A 426 2.90 -43.09 19.53
N ARG A 427 1.72 -43.26 18.93
CA ARG A 427 1.20 -42.34 17.91
C ARG A 427 0.86 -40.98 18.53
N GLU A 428 0.12 -40.97 19.63
CA GLU A 428 -0.26 -39.76 20.36
C GLU A 428 0.97 -38.95 20.80
N ARG A 429 2.01 -39.60 21.35
CA ARG A 429 3.28 -38.93 21.68
C ARG A 429 3.94 -38.29 20.45
N ARG A 430 4.04 -39.02 19.33
CA ARG A 430 4.60 -38.49 18.08
C ARG A 430 3.75 -37.40 17.44
N GLU A 431 2.45 -37.35 17.74
CA GLU A 431 1.55 -36.28 17.30
C GLU A 431 1.74 -35.03 18.16
N ARG A 432 1.83 -35.18 19.48
CA ARG A 432 2.19 -34.08 20.40
C ARG A 432 3.58 -33.50 20.10
N GLU A 433 4.60 -34.35 19.94
CA GLU A 433 5.96 -33.91 19.57
C GLU A 433 5.98 -33.13 18.24
N ARG A 434 5.14 -33.52 17.26
CA ARG A 434 4.99 -32.78 16.00
C ARG A 434 4.23 -31.47 16.18
N GLN A 435 3.17 -31.44 16.97
CA GLN A 435 2.44 -30.21 17.31
C GLN A 435 3.34 -29.22 18.05
N GLU A 436 4.13 -29.68 19.03
CA GLU A 436 5.11 -28.87 19.74
C GLU A 436 6.21 -28.34 18.80
N GLN A 437 6.69 -29.15 17.85
CA GLN A 437 7.64 -28.69 16.82
C GLN A 437 7.01 -27.64 15.88
N ASP A 438 5.79 -27.85 15.41
CA ASP A 438 5.06 -26.91 14.57
C ASP A 438 4.76 -25.59 15.29
N GLU A 439 4.37 -25.64 16.57
CA GLU A 439 4.17 -24.45 17.40
C GLU A 439 5.47 -23.70 17.68
N ASN A 440 6.55 -24.41 18.03
CA ASN A 440 7.85 -23.79 18.25
C ASN A 440 8.40 -23.16 16.96
N TYR A 441 8.20 -23.79 15.80
CA TYR A 441 8.52 -23.22 14.50
C TYR A 441 7.71 -21.95 14.23
N ARG A 442 6.38 -21.98 14.44
CA ARG A 442 5.51 -20.78 14.32
C ARG A 442 5.98 -19.65 15.22
N ARG A 443 6.29 -19.93 16.49
CA ARG A 443 6.80 -18.93 17.45
C ARG A 443 8.11 -18.33 16.97
N GLN A 444 9.07 -19.14 16.51
CA GLN A 444 10.34 -18.66 15.96
C GLN A 444 10.15 -17.78 14.71
N VAL A 445 9.25 -18.16 13.80
CA VAL A 445 8.90 -17.35 12.61
C VAL A 445 8.28 -16.01 13.00
N VAL A 446 7.33 -16.03 13.94
CA VAL A 446 6.67 -14.81 14.45
C VAL A 446 7.67 -13.90 15.17
N GLU A 447 8.54 -14.44 16.05
CA GLU A 447 9.57 -13.65 16.72
C GLU A 447 10.59 -13.05 15.74
N ALA A 448 11.02 -13.80 14.73
CA ALA A 448 11.93 -13.31 13.70
C ALA A 448 11.28 -12.19 12.87
N ALA A 449 10.01 -12.35 12.47
CA ALA A 449 9.24 -11.33 11.77
C ALA A 449 9.02 -10.07 12.63
N LYS A 450 8.69 -10.25 13.92
CA LYS A 450 8.53 -9.18 14.92
C LYS A 450 9.82 -8.37 15.09
N GLN A 451 10.96 -9.05 15.22
CA GLN A 451 12.27 -8.39 15.28
C GLN A 451 12.62 -7.66 13.98
N ARG A 452 12.28 -8.23 12.82
CA ARG A 452 12.51 -7.61 11.51
C ARG A 452 11.70 -6.31 11.37
N LEU A 453 10.39 -6.37 11.59
CA LEU A 453 9.50 -5.19 11.58
C LEU A 453 9.98 -4.11 12.55
N LEU A 454 10.32 -4.49 13.79
CA LEU A 454 10.84 -3.53 14.77
C LEU A 454 12.16 -2.89 14.33
N ARG A 455 13.08 -3.62 13.67
CA ARG A 455 14.33 -3.04 13.13
C ARG A 455 14.06 -2.09 11.96
N GLU A 456 13.22 -2.50 11.00
CA GLU A 456 12.89 -1.69 9.82
C GLU A 456 12.21 -0.35 10.19
N HIS A 457 11.44 -0.32 11.29
CA HIS A 457 10.75 0.88 11.75
C HIS A 457 11.40 1.63 12.93
N ALA A 458 12.39 1.05 13.63
CA ALA A 458 13.02 1.66 14.81
C ALA A 458 13.65 3.02 14.52
N ASP A 459 14.40 3.13 13.42
CA ASP A 459 15.11 4.36 13.05
C ASP A 459 14.14 5.49 12.71
N VAL A 460 13.01 5.18 12.06
CA VAL A 460 12.01 6.16 11.64
C VAL A 460 11.10 6.60 12.78
N LEU A 461 10.81 5.71 13.74
CA LEU A 461 9.89 5.93 14.86
C LEU A 461 10.60 6.14 16.21
N GLN A 462 11.89 6.47 16.20
CA GLN A 462 12.66 6.74 17.41
C GLN A 462 11.98 7.82 18.26
N GLY A 463 11.70 7.51 19.52
CA GLY A 463 10.94 8.38 20.44
C GLY A 463 9.42 8.16 20.45
N TYR A 464 8.80 7.74 19.34
CA TYR A 464 7.35 7.57 19.18
C TYR A 464 6.85 6.13 19.46
N LEU A 465 7.75 5.14 19.49
CA LEU A 465 7.43 3.76 19.88
C LEU A 465 7.12 3.63 21.39
N PRO A 466 6.09 2.85 21.79
CA PRO A 466 5.80 2.51 23.18
C PRO A 466 6.99 1.84 23.89
N ARG A 467 7.20 2.12 25.18
CA ARG A 467 8.39 1.66 25.93
C ARG A 467 8.60 0.14 25.92
N ALA A 468 7.52 -0.64 25.88
CA ALA A 468 7.58 -2.11 25.83
C ALA A 468 7.97 -2.69 24.46
N LEU A 469 7.81 -1.91 23.38
CA LEU A 469 8.14 -2.32 22.00
C LEU A 469 9.48 -1.75 21.52
N ARG A 470 10.14 -0.91 22.31
CA ARG A 470 11.50 -0.47 22.02
C ARG A 470 12.43 -1.67 22.15
N PRO A 471 13.26 -2.01 21.14
CA PRO A 471 14.33 -2.99 21.35
C PRO A 471 15.17 -2.54 22.54
N SER A 472 15.50 -3.47 23.43
CA SER A 472 16.13 -3.18 24.72
C SER A 472 17.57 -2.66 24.54
N SER A 473 17.70 -1.35 24.32
CA SER A 473 18.97 -0.64 24.21
C SER A 473 19.82 -0.64 25.49
N SER A 474 19.35 -1.31 26.55
CA SER A 474 20.02 -1.50 27.83
C SER A 474 21.13 -2.58 27.83
N SER A 475 21.42 -3.23 26.71
CA SER A 475 22.62 -4.07 26.54
C SER A 475 23.78 -3.36 25.81
N SER A 476 23.54 -2.15 25.27
CA SER A 476 24.53 -1.36 24.52
C SER A 476 25.40 -0.44 25.39
N SER A 477 25.55 -0.76 26.69
CA SER A 477 26.36 0.02 27.65
C SER A 477 27.82 -0.45 27.76
N ASN A 478 28.27 -1.36 26.90
CA ASN A 478 29.71 -1.48 26.61
C ASN A 478 30.14 -0.30 25.73
N GLY A 479 30.47 0.81 26.39
CA GLY A 479 31.07 1.96 25.74
C GLY A 479 32.39 1.58 25.08
N SER A 480 32.40 1.53 23.74
CA SER A 480 33.62 1.38 22.94
C SER A 480 34.42 2.69 22.96
N ILE A 481 34.97 3.02 24.13
CA ILE A 481 36.07 3.98 24.24
C ILE A 481 37.33 3.28 23.72
N PHE A 482 37.52 3.27 22.41
CA PHE A 482 38.84 3.03 21.81
C PHE A 482 38.94 3.66 20.40
N ARG A 483 39.58 4.83 20.38
CA ARG A 483 40.26 5.54 19.28
C ARG A 483 39.55 5.66 17.93
#